data_AF-A0A427XWX1-F1
#
_entry.id   AF-A0A427XWX1-F1
#
_cell.length_a   1.000
_cell.length_b   1.000
_cell.length_c   1.000
_cell.angle_alpha   90.00
_cell.angle_beta   90.00
_cell.angle_gamma   90.00
#
_symmetry.space_group_name_H-M   'P 1'
#
loop_
_entity.id
_entity.type
_entity.pdbx_description
1 polymer ?
#
loop_
_entity_poly.entity_id
_entity_poly.type
_entity_poly.pdbx_seq_one_letter_code
_entity_poly.pdbx_strand_id
1 'polypeptide(L)'
;MHPRDVALAVVFLPKGGVEKGETSGQAAAREANEEAGVPAILAAGAISPLLVKHTLQHVPKNKRQEVWHAHAILLLEESELLDEWDEAKDRKREWVTPREAMERIREWAPLLDDVPAEPSDEDMKRGGIKKKAVKRFAMEVCLAAFVEQYGWDKKV
;
A
#
# COMPACT_ATOMS: atom_id res chain seq x y z
N MET A 1 -4.81 -24.65 -5.33
CA MET A 1 -4.34 -23.25 -5.26
C MET A 1 -3.93 -23.02 -3.80
N HIS A 2 -2.66 -22.76 -3.51
CA HIS A 2 -2.25 -22.45 -2.14
C HIS A 2 -2.56 -20.97 -1.85
N PRO A 3 -3.14 -20.59 -0.70
CA PRO A 3 -3.54 -19.21 -0.40
C PRO A 3 -2.40 -18.19 -0.24
N ARG A 4 -1.15 -18.57 -0.52
CA ARG A 4 0.04 -17.82 -0.09
C ARG A 4 0.71 -16.99 -1.18
N ASP A 5 0.21 -17.05 -2.42
CA ASP A 5 0.95 -16.60 -3.60
C ASP A 5 0.30 -15.41 -4.35
N VAL A 6 -0.71 -14.78 -3.76
CA VAL A 6 -1.45 -13.65 -4.35
C VAL A 6 -1.52 -12.46 -3.39
N ALA A 7 -1.36 -11.25 -3.92
CA ALA A 7 -1.55 -10.02 -3.17
C ALA A 7 -2.91 -9.41 -3.50
N LEU A 8 -3.61 -8.89 -2.50
CA LEU A 8 -4.80 -8.09 -2.71
C LEU A 8 -4.38 -6.65 -3.03
N ALA A 9 -4.68 -6.19 -4.24
CA ALA A 9 -4.44 -4.81 -4.63
C ALA A 9 -5.73 -4.13 -5.05
N VAL A 10 -5.84 -2.85 -4.77
CA VAL A 10 -6.99 -2.01 -5.12
C VAL A 10 -6.53 -0.96 -6.10
N VAL A 11 -6.17 -1.35 -7.33
CA VAL A 11 -5.33 -0.55 -8.27
C VAL A 11 -3.93 -0.19 -7.71
N PHE A 12 -3.81 0.03 -6.39
CA PHE A 12 -2.64 0.24 -5.53
C PHE A 12 -2.81 -0.55 -4.21
N LEU A 13 -1.75 -0.62 -3.41
CA LEU A 13 -1.83 -1.18 -2.05
C LEU A 13 -2.73 -0.31 -1.15
N PRO A 14 -3.58 -0.91 -0.28
CA PRO A 14 -4.34 -0.17 0.72
C PRO A 14 -3.44 0.68 1.62
N LYS A 15 -3.80 1.95 1.85
CA LYS A 15 -2.94 2.89 2.60
C LYS A 15 -3.64 4.15 3.09
N GLY A 16 -3.31 4.50 4.34
CA GLY A 16 -3.63 5.80 4.92
C GLY A 16 -2.88 6.07 6.21
N GLY A 17 -3.42 7.01 7.00
CA GLY A 17 -2.74 7.54 8.18
C GLY A 17 -2.89 6.62 9.39
N VAL A 18 -1.92 6.65 10.31
CA VAL A 18 -2.10 6.06 11.64
C VAL A 18 -2.84 7.05 12.52
N GLU A 19 -4.01 6.68 13.01
CA GLU A 19 -4.84 7.54 13.86
C GLU A 19 -4.39 7.55 15.33
N LYS A 20 -4.93 8.49 16.11
CA LYS A 20 -4.58 8.63 17.52
C LYS A 20 -5.04 7.40 18.31
N GLY A 21 -4.08 6.70 18.93
CA GLY A 21 -4.36 5.49 19.71
C GLY A 21 -4.27 4.19 18.88
N GLU A 22 -3.92 4.31 17.61
CA GLU A 22 -3.78 3.19 16.68
C GLU A 22 -2.29 2.81 16.53
N THR A 23 -2.00 1.52 16.43
CA THR A 23 -0.70 1.01 15.98
C THR A 23 -0.65 0.96 14.44
N SER A 24 0.53 0.93 13.83
CA SER A 24 0.62 0.85 12.36
C SER A 24 -0.05 -0.40 11.77
N GLY A 25 -0.07 -1.51 12.51
CA GLY A 25 -0.76 -2.73 12.09
C GLY A 25 -2.27 -2.60 12.14
N GLN A 26 -2.81 -1.93 13.17
CA GLN A 26 -4.24 -1.62 13.25
C GLN A 26 -4.65 -0.67 12.12
N ALA A 27 -3.83 0.35 11.83
CA ALA A 27 -4.05 1.25 10.70
C ALA A 27 -4.07 0.47 9.37
N ALA A 28 -3.11 -0.43 9.14
CA ALA A 28 -3.09 -1.25 7.94
C ALA A 28 -4.35 -2.12 7.79
N ALA A 29 -4.87 -2.69 8.89
CA ALA A 29 -6.11 -3.47 8.87
C ALA A 29 -7.34 -2.62 8.59
N ARG A 30 -7.44 -1.44 9.22
CA ARG A 30 -8.53 -0.50 8.97
C ARG A 30 -8.55 -0.03 7.51
N GLU A 31 -7.41 0.40 6.99
CA GLU A 31 -7.29 0.84 5.58
C GLU A 31 -7.57 -0.30 4.59
N ALA A 32 -7.19 -1.54 4.91
CA ALA A 32 -7.54 -2.70 4.09
C ALA A 32 -9.04 -3.02 4.13
N ASN A 33 -9.71 -2.78 5.26
CA ASN A 33 -11.17 -2.87 5.35
C ASN A 33 -11.84 -1.78 4.51
N GLU A 34 -11.45 -0.52 4.71
CA GLU A 34 -12.02 0.65 4.04
C GLU A 34 -11.78 0.67 2.52
N GLU A 35 -10.54 0.39 2.07
CA GLU A 35 -10.18 0.47 0.64
C GLU A 35 -10.41 -0.85 -0.10
N ALA A 36 -10.36 -2.01 0.59
CA ALA A 36 -10.34 -3.34 -0.04
C ALA A 36 -11.35 -4.36 0.52
N GLY A 37 -12.20 -3.99 1.49
CA GLY A 37 -13.19 -4.91 2.05
C GLY A 37 -12.59 -6.13 2.76
N VAL A 38 -11.39 -6.02 3.31
CA VAL A 38 -10.83 -7.03 4.25
C VAL A 38 -11.63 -7.00 5.56
N PRO A 39 -11.93 -8.11 6.23
CA PRO A 39 -12.64 -8.09 7.52
C PRO A 39 -11.97 -7.20 8.57
N ALA A 40 -12.77 -6.39 9.28
CA ALA A 40 -12.28 -5.56 10.37
C ALA A 40 -11.75 -6.38 11.56
N ILE A 41 -12.31 -7.58 11.79
CA ILE A 41 -11.85 -8.52 12.81
C ILE A 41 -11.07 -9.62 12.11
N LEU A 42 -9.74 -9.58 12.26
CA LEU A 42 -8.83 -10.55 11.68
C LEU A 42 -8.49 -11.66 12.69
N ALA A 43 -8.21 -12.85 12.18
CA ALA A 43 -7.72 -13.96 13.00
C ALA A 43 -6.39 -13.60 13.68
N ALA A 44 -6.13 -14.23 14.83
CA ALA A 44 -4.87 -14.03 15.55
C ALA A 44 -3.67 -14.37 14.64
N GLY A 45 -2.75 -13.42 14.48
CA GLY A 45 -1.57 -13.58 13.62
C GLY A 45 -1.81 -13.37 12.12
N ALA A 46 -3.02 -12.98 11.71
CA ALA A 46 -3.31 -12.66 10.31
C ALA A 46 -2.60 -11.39 9.82
N ILE A 47 -2.29 -10.44 10.71
CA ILE A 47 -1.45 -9.28 10.38
C ILE A 47 0.00 -9.63 10.69
N SER A 48 0.89 -9.42 9.72
CA SER A 48 2.32 -9.59 9.93
C SER A 48 2.87 -8.59 10.96
N PRO A 49 4.01 -8.91 11.61
CA PRO A 49 4.88 -7.88 12.15
C PRO A 49 5.22 -6.82 11.09
N LEU A 50 5.72 -5.68 11.53
CA LEU A 50 6.16 -4.61 10.64
C LEU A 50 7.19 -5.13 9.63
N LEU A 51 6.87 -5.08 8.34
CA LEU A 51 7.76 -5.55 7.27
C LEU A 51 8.86 -4.53 6.98
N VAL A 52 8.46 -3.27 6.81
CA VAL A 52 9.40 -2.18 6.57
C VAL A 52 8.88 -0.87 7.15
N LYS A 53 9.81 -0.07 7.67
CA LYS A 53 9.61 1.33 8.03
C LYS A 53 10.44 2.19 7.10
N HIS A 54 9.79 3.00 6.27
CA HIS A 54 10.47 3.86 5.31
C HIS A 54 10.20 5.34 5.60
N THR A 55 11.27 6.10 5.87
CA THR A 55 11.19 7.54 6.09
C THR A 55 11.43 8.28 4.78
N LEU A 56 10.49 9.13 4.39
CA LEU A 56 10.62 9.96 3.20
C LEU A 56 11.62 11.10 3.43
N GLN A 57 12.74 11.06 2.71
CA GLN A 57 13.84 12.02 2.87
C GLN A 57 13.59 13.38 2.20
N HIS A 58 12.57 13.49 1.34
CA HIS A 58 12.28 14.69 0.53
C HIS A 58 11.28 15.65 1.19
N VAL A 59 11.00 15.49 2.48
CA VAL A 59 10.12 16.39 3.21
C VAL A 59 10.92 17.63 3.63
N PRO A 60 10.45 18.86 3.33
CA PRO A 60 11.13 20.09 3.75
C PRO A 60 11.41 20.09 5.25
N LYS A 61 12.55 20.66 5.69
CA LYS A 61 12.98 20.70 7.11
C LYS A 61 11.90 21.21 8.09
N ASN A 62 10.94 21.98 7.60
CA ASN A 62 9.89 22.61 8.38
C ASN A 62 8.59 21.79 8.43
N LYS A 63 8.56 20.61 7.82
CA LYS A 63 7.42 19.68 7.83
C LYS A 63 7.80 18.40 8.57
N ARG A 64 6.81 17.77 9.22
CA ARG A 64 6.98 16.47 9.88
C ARG A 64 7.42 15.46 8.84
N GLN A 65 8.49 14.71 9.13
CA GLN A 65 8.89 13.57 8.33
C GLN A 65 7.71 12.61 8.16
N GLU A 66 7.43 12.24 6.92
CA GLU A 66 6.45 11.22 6.61
C GLU A 66 7.12 9.84 6.70
N VAL A 67 6.56 8.98 7.54
CA VAL A 67 7.08 7.64 7.81
C VAL A 67 6.03 6.62 7.39
N TRP A 68 6.40 5.75 6.48
CA TRP A 68 5.57 4.67 5.95
C TRP A 68 5.87 3.38 6.70
N HIS A 69 4.83 2.65 7.06
CA HIS A 69 4.91 1.35 7.71
C HIS A 69 4.14 0.35 6.84
N ALA A 70 4.74 -0.79 6.52
CA ALA A 70 4.09 -1.84 5.74
C ALA A 70 3.81 -3.07 6.59
N HIS A 71 2.63 -3.64 6.40
CA HIS A 71 2.20 -4.90 6.97
C HIS A 71 1.57 -5.75 5.88
N ALA A 72 1.72 -7.07 5.96
CA ALA A 72 0.93 -8.01 5.19
C ALA A 72 -0.29 -8.44 6.00
N ILE A 73 -1.41 -8.65 5.32
CA ILE A 73 -2.60 -9.28 5.89
C ILE A 73 -2.79 -10.60 5.16
N LEU A 74 -2.79 -11.69 5.93
CA LEU A 74 -3.09 -13.02 5.46
C LEU A 74 -4.61 -13.21 5.44
N LEU A 75 -5.12 -13.59 4.28
CA LEU A 75 -6.45 -14.14 4.12
C LEU A 75 -6.31 -15.62 3.79
N LEU A 76 -7.12 -16.46 4.43
CA LEU A 76 -7.08 -17.90 4.20
C LEU A 76 -7.91 -18.28 2.97
N GLU A 77 -9.01 -17.57 2.75
CA GLU A 77 -9.94 -17.80 1.65
C GLU A 77 -10.44 -16.46 1.11
N GLU A 78 -10.74 -16.41 -0.19
CA GLU A 78 -11.29 -15.22 -0.82
C GLU A 78 -12.68 -14.86 -0.25
N SER A 79 -13.44 -15.86 0.18
CA SER A 79 -14.74 -15.71 0.85
C SER A 79 -14.67 -14.97 2.19
N GLU A 80 -13.47 -14.73 2.74
CA GLU A 80 -13.31 -13.86 3.90
C GLU A 80 -13.54 -12.38 3.51
N LEU A 81 -13.42 -12.01 2.24
CA LEU A 81 -13.61 -10.63 1.80
C LEU A 81 -15.09 -10.22 1.84
N LEU A 82 -15.33 -8.96 2.22
CA LEU A 82 -16.64 -8.36 2.16
C LEU A 82 -17.06 -8.09 0.70
N ASP A 83 -18.33 -8.35 0.41
CA ASP A 83 -18.98 -8.01 -0.86
C ASP A 83 -19.26 -6.50 -0.97
N GLU A 84 -19.55 -5.86 0.17
CA GLU A 84 -19.79 -4.42 0.30
C GLU A 84 -18.77 -3.83 1.28
N TRP A 85 -18.12 -2.74 0.90
CA TRP A 85 -17.15 -2.02 1.73
C TRP A 85 -17.17 -0.52 1.43
N ASP A 86 -16.60 0.28 2.34
CA ASP A 86 -16.80 1.73 2.37
C ASP A 86 -16.40 2.44 1.08
N GLU A 87 -15.21 2.14 0.54
CA GLU A 87 -14.73 2.76 -0.71
C GLU A 87 -15.09 1.97 -1.98
N ALA A 88 -15.98 0.97 -1.94
CA ALA A 88 -16.29 0.12 -3.10
C ALA A 88 -16.72 0.86 -4.37
N LYS A 89 -17.21 2.10 -4.21
CA LYS A 89 -17.61 2.98 -5.33
C LYS A 89 -16.43 3.70 -5.97
N ASP A 90 -15.41 4.01 -5.19
CA ASP A 90 -14.21 4.76 -5.59
C ASP A 90 -13.02 3.86 -5.89
N ARG A 91 -13.10 2.60 -5.45
CA ARG A 91 -12.02 1.63 -5.46
C ARG A 91 -12.45 0.33 -6.12
N LYS A 92 -11.59 -0.21 -6.97
CA LYS A 92 -11.73 -1.55 -7.53
C LYS A 92 -10.67 -2.47 -6.94
N ARG A 93 -11.12 -3.50 -6.24
CA ARG A 93 -10.29 -4.58 -5.70
C ARG A 93 -10.01 -5.62 -6.77
N GLU A 94 -8.77 -6.10 -6.82
CA GLU A 94 -8.33 -7.14 -7.73
C GLU A 94 -7.20 -7.96 -7.10
N TRP A 95 -7.24 -9.27 -7.30
CA TRP A 95 -6.11 -10.13 -7.00
C TRP A 95 -5.06 -9.98 -8.07
N VAL A 96 -3.84 -9.65 -7.66
CA VAL A 96 -2.70 -9.48 -8.56
C VAL A 96 -1.48 -10.19 -7.99
N THR A 97 -0.59 -10.60 -8.87
CA THR A 97 0.75 -11.01 -8.47
C THR A 97 1.54 -9.79 -7.98
N PRO A 98 2.56 -9.97 -7.13
CA PRO A 98 3.47 -8.89 -6.76
C PRO A 98 4.11 -8.19 -7.98
N ARG A 99 4.34 -8.93 -9.07
CA ARG A 99 4.83 -8.39 -10.35
C ARG A 99 3.84 -7.40 -10.96
N GLU A 100 2.60 -7.81 -11.13
CA GLU A 100 1.54 -6.95 -11.67
C GLU A 100 1.28 -5.74 -10.75
N ALA A 101 1.33 -5.92 -9.43
CA ALA A 101 1.23 -4.80 -8.49
C ALA A 101 2.36 -3.78 -8.69
N MET A 102 3.61 -4.25 -8.86
CA MET A 102 4.76 -3.40 -9.12
C MET A 102 4.63 -2.65 -10.44
N GLU A 103 4.17 -3.31 -11.50
CA GLU A 103 3.91 -2.68 -12.80
C GLU A 103 2.85 -1.58 -12.68
N ARG A 104 1.72 -1.84 -12.02
CA ARG A 104 0.66 -0.84 -11.78
C ARG A 104 1.14 0.35 -10.96
N ILE A 105 1.96 0.12 -9.93
CA ILE A 105 2.57 1.19 -9.12
C ILE A 105 3.46 2.08 -10.01
N ARG A 106 4.20 1.49 -10.95
CA ARG A 106 5.12 2.21 -11.85
C ARG A 106 4.38 2.98 -12.94
N GLU A 107 3.25 2.48 -13.42
CA GLU A 107 2.40 3.18 -14.40
C GLU A 107 1.67 4.39 -13.80
N TRP A 108 1.32 4.33 -12.51
CA TRP A 108 0.52 5.36 -11.85
C TRP A 108 1.23 6.70 -11.61
N ALA A 109 2.54 6.65 -11.39
CA ALA A 109 3.32 7.83 -11.08
C ALA A 109 4.70 7.74 -11.74
N PRO A 110 5.31 8.86 -12.14
CA PRO A 110 6.67 8.85 -12.68
C PRO A 110 7.71 8.53 -11.60
N LEU A 111 8.95 8.30 -12.02
CA LEU A 111 10.07 8.29 -11.08
C LEU A 111 10.24 9.68 -10.47
N LEU A 112 10.79 9.74 -9.26
CA LEU A 112 11.05 11.02 -8.60
C LEU A 112 12.02 11.89 -9.41
N ASP A 113 13.00 11.27 -10.07
CA ASP A 113 14.00 11.94 -10.89
C ASP A 113 13.43 12.48 -12.21
N ASP A 114 12.28 11.95 -12.66
CA ASP A 114 11.57 12.43 -13.84
C ASP A 114 10.66 13.64 -13.51
N VAL A 115 10.49 13.97 -12.21
CA VAL A 115 9.75 15.15 -11.80
C VAL A 115 10.64 16.38 -11.97
N PRO A 116 10.19 17.44 -12.69
CA PRO A 116 10.98 18.65 -12.87
C PRO A 116 11.50 19.23 -11.54
N ALA A 117 12.75 19.71 -11.54
CA ALA A 117 13.41 20.28 -10.36
C ALA A 117 12.63 21.49 -9.79
N GLU A 118 11.98 22.25 -10.67
CA GLU A 118 11.03 23.30 -10.33
C GLU A 118 9.61 22.83 -10.64
N PRO A 119 8.95 22.13 -9.69
CA PRO A 119 7.57 21.68 -9.87
C PRO A 119 6.63 22.89 -9.90
N SER A 120 5.65 22.86 -10.79
CA SER A 120 4.62 23.89 -10.85
C SER A 120 3.75 23.90 -9.58
N ASP A 121 2.98 24.97 -9.37
CA ASP A 121 1.99 24.99 -8.29
C ASP A 121 0.99 23.83 -8.38
N GLU A 122 0.69 23.36 -9.59
CA GLU A 122 -0.17 22.18 -9.80
C GLU A 122 0.49 20.88 -9.32
N ASP A 123 1.80 20.74 -9.52
CA ASP A 123 2.59 19.59 -9.07
C ASP A 123 2.70 19.50 -7.54
N MET A 124 2.51 20.64 -6.86
CA MET A 124 2.57 20.78 -5.42
C MET A 124 1.20 20.62 -4.71
N LYS A 125 0.08 20.65 -5.45
CA LYS A 125 -1.29 20.42 -4.92
C LYS A 125 -1.47 19.03 -4.31
N ARG A 126 -2.58 18.80 -3.61
CA ARG A 126 -2.94 17.45 -3.10
C ARG A 126 -3.14 16.54 -4.32
N GLY A 127 -2.38 15.45 -4.40
CA GLY A 127 -2.36 14.56 -5.56
C GLY A 127 -1.47 15.01 -6.72
N GLY A 128 -0.68 16.07 -6.56
CA GLY A 128 0.28 16.53 -7.58
C GLY A 128 1.41 15.53 -7.86
N ILE A 129 2.06 15.67 -9.01
CA ILE A 129 2.94 14.64 -9.60
C ILE A 129 4.12 14.27 -8.67
N LYS A 130 4.70 15.26 -7.98
CA LYS A 130 5.79 15.05 -7.03
C LYS A 130 5.37 14.17 -5.86
N LYS A 131 4.16 14.40 -5.31
CA LYS A 131 3.62 13.58 -4.23
C LYS A 131 3.32 12.16 -4.71
N LYS A 132 2.83 12.00 -5.94
CA LYS A 132 2.62 10.68 -6.53
C LYS A 132 3.94 9.93 -6.70
N ALA A 133 4.98 10.57 -7.21
CA ALA A 133 6.31 9.95 -7.38
C ALA A 133 6.92 9.50 -6.04
N VAL A 134 6.82 10.33 -5.01
CA VAL A 134 7.26 9.97 -3.64
C VAL A 134 6.47 8.79 -3.09
N LYS A 135 5.15 8.77 -3.27
CA LYS A 135 4.29 7.66 -2.85
C LYS A 135 4.59 6.37 -3.62
N ARG A 136 4.83 6.46 -4.92
CA ARG A 136 5.27 5.33 -5.75
C ARG A 136 6.53 4.71 -5.16
N PHE A 137 7.56 5.51 -4.89
CA PHE A 137 8.79 4.99 -4.31
C PHE A 137 8.56 4.26 -2.98
N ALA A 138 7.74 4.83 -2.08
CA ALA A 138 7.38 4.16 -0.83
C ALA A 138 6.65 2.83 -1.09
N MET A 139 5.68 2.80 -2.02
CA MET A 139 4.96 1.58 -2.38
C MET A 139 5.89 0.51 -3.00
N GLU A 140 6.86 0.89 -3.84
CA GLU A 140 7.85 -0.03 -4.39
C GLU A 140 8.71 -0.64 -3.27
N VAL A 141 9.15 0.16 -2.28
CA VAL A 141 9.88 -0.33 -1.10
C VAL A 141 9.03 -1.27 -0.25
N CYS A 142 7.77 -0.92 0.00
CA CYS A 142 6.85 -1.76 0.78
C CYS A 142 6.58 -3.10 0.09
N LEU A 143 6.35 -3.07 -1.22
CA LEU A 143 6.12 -4.28 -2.01
C LEU A 143 7.40 -5.12 -2.09
N ALA A 144 8.58 -4.52 -2.24
CA ALA A 144 9.84 -5.26 -2.20
C ALA A 144 10.05 -5.99 -0.86
N ALA A 145 9.74 -5.35 0.27
CA ALA A 145 9.84 -5.98 1.59
C ALA A 145 8.84 -7.14 1.77
N PHE A 146 7.61 -7.01 1.25
CA PHE A 146 6.65 -8.11 1.20
C PHE A 146 7.25 -9.30 0.44
N VAL A 147 7.86 -9.03 -0.70
CA VAL A 147 8.40 -10.03 -1.60
C VAL A 147 9.64 -10.71 -1.04
N GLU A 148 10.51 -9.97 -0.38
CA GLU A 148 11.67 -10.53 0.32
C GLU A 148 11.22 -11.51 1.42
N GLN A 149 10.16 -11.17 2.14
CA GLN A 149 9.63 -11.98 3.24
C GLN A 149 8.81 -13.20 2.75
N TYR A 150 8.01 -13.05 1.69
CA TYR A 150 7.02 -14.04 1.28
C TYR A 150 7.29 -14.67 -0.10
N GLY A 151 8.15 -14.09 -0.93
CA GLY A 151 8.60 -14.59 -2.23
C GLY A 151 8.04 -13.82 -3.45
N TRP A 152 8.74 -13.97 -4.59
CA TRP A 152 8.33 -13.53 -5.94
C TRP A 152 8.26 -14.79 -6.82
N ASP A 153 7.21 -14.96 -7.62
CA ASP A 153 7.07 -16.06 -8.60
C ASP A 153 6.92 -17.50 -8.08
N LYS A 154 6.20 -17.73 -6.97
CA LYS A 154 5.55 -19.04 -6.79
C LYS A 154 4.21 -19.06 -7.50
N LYS A 155 4.24 -19.20 -8.83
CA LYS A 155 3.13 -19.85 -9.51
C LYS A 155 3.04 -21.27 -8.95
N VAL A 156 1.99 -21.57 -8.18
CA VAL A 156 1.62 -22.96 -7.84
C VAL A 156 0.62 -23.45 -8.85
#